data_AF-A0A6M1MP45-F1
#
_entry.id   AF-A0A6M1MP45-F1
#
_cell.length_a   1.000
_cell.length_b   1.000
_cell.length_c   1.000
_cell.angle_alpha   90.00
_cell.angle_beta   90.00
_cell.angle_gamma   90.00
#
_symmetry.space_group_name_H-M   'P 1'
#
loop_
_entity.id
_entity.type
_entity.pdbx_description
1 polymer ?
#
loop_
_entity_poly.entity_id
_entity_poly.type
_entity_poly.pdbx_seq_one_letter_code
_entity_poly.pdbx_strand_id
1 'polypeptide(L)'
;MPRNTSVSLGDHFTSFIDAEVKAGRYGSASEVVRAGLRLLQEHEAKVKALEAALIEGEESGPARDFDFDVFLAKKRAEYERK
;
A
#
# COMPACT_ATOMS: atom_id res chain seq x y z
N MET A 1 -17.38 12.44 15.50
CA MET A 1 -17.18 12.05 16.92
C MET A 1 -16.47 10.70 16.95
N PRO A 2 -15.42 10.51 17.78
CA PRO A 2 -14.83 9.19 17.96
C PRO A 2 -15.88 8.22 18.52
N ARG A 3 -16.01 7.03 17.92
CA ARG A 3 -16.86 5.95 18.42
C ARG A 3 -16.02 4.97 19.22
N ASN A 4 -16.32 4.81 20.51
CA ASN A 4 -15.76 3.71 21.29
C ASN A 4 -16.39 2.40 20.83
N THR A 5 -15.53 1.45 20.44
CA THR A 5 -15.94 0.14 19.93
C THR A 5 -15.25 -0.92 20.76
N SER A 6 -16.02 -1.86 21.30
CA SER A 6 -15.50 -3.04 21.98
C SER A 6 -15.35 -4.16 20.95
N VAL A 7 -14.19 -4.81 20.92
CA VAL A 7 -13.88 -5.89 19.97
C VAL A 7 -13.27 -7.05 20.75
N SER A 8 -13.75 -8.27 20.50
CA SER A 8 -13.15 -9.48 21.06
C SER A 8 -11.98 -9.92 20.20
N LEU A 9 -10.83 -10.14 20.81
CA LEU A 9 -9.61 -10.61 20.16
C LEU A 9 -9.24 -11.99 20.71
N GLY A 10 -8.72 -12.85 19.84
CA GLY A 10 -8.16 -14.14 20.28
C GLY A 10 -6.82 -13.97 21.00
N ASP A 11 -6.43 -14.98 21.76
CA ASP A 11 -5.25 -14.97 22.64
C ASP A 11 -3.94 -14.56 21.95
N HIS A 12 -3.79 -14.95 20.67
CA HIS A 12 -2.64 -14.57 19.84
C HIS A 12 -2.49 -13.04 19.73
N PHE A 13 -3.58 -12.35 19.37
CA PHE A 13 -3.56 -10.89 19.19
C PHE A 13 -3.48 -10.15 20.51
N THR A 14 -4.12 -10.66 21.56
CA THR A 14 -3.99 -10.11 22.91
C THR A 14 -2.54 -10.17 23.38
N SER A 15 -1.87 -11.31 23.22
CA SER A 15 -0.45 -11.49 23.59
C SER A 15 0.48 -10.56 22.80
N PHE A 16 0.22 -10.41 21.49
CA PHE A 16 0.96 -9.48 20.63
C PHE A 16 0.79 -8.03 21.12
N ILE A 17 -0.44 -7.58 21.32
CA ILE A 17 -0.74 -6.22 21.79
C ILE A 17 -0.07 -5.94 23.14
N ASP A 18 -0.15 -6.89 24.07
CA ASP A 18 0.48 -6.76 25.39
C ASP A 18 2.01 -6.64 25.28
N ALA A 19 2.65 -7.40 24.38
CA ALA A 19 4.09 -7.31 24.15
C ALA A 19 4.48 -5.96 23.54
N GLU A 20 3.70 -5.44 22.59
CA GLU A 20 3.90 -4.13 21.96
C GLU A 20 3.80 -2.97 22.97
N VAL A 21 2.83 -3.04 23.88
CA VAL A 21 2.65 -2.04 24.94
C VAL A 21 3.75 -2.17 26.01
N LYS A 22 4.07 -3.39 26.46
CA LYS A 22 5.15 -3.62 27.45
C LYS A 22 6.52 -3.20 26.93
N ALA A 23 6.76 -3.33 25.63
CA ALA A 23 7.98 -2.85 24.99
C ALA A 23 8.05 -1.30 24.91
N GLY A 24 6.99 -0.59 25.28
CA GLY A 24 6.93 0.88 25.26
C GLY A 24 6.76 1.48 23.87
N ARG A 25 6.51 0.65 22.83
CA ARG A 25 6.28 1.14 21.46
C ARG A 25 4.93 1.85 21.30
N TYR A 26 3.95 1.49 22.13
CA TYR A 26 2.62 2.07 22.15
C TYR A 26 2.15 2.29 23.59
N GLY A 27 1.38 3.35 23.83
CA GLY A 27 0.85 3.69 25.15
C GLY A 27 -0.43 2.94 25.53
N SER A 28 -1.09 2.28 24.58
CA SER A 28 -2.29 1.47 24.86
C SER A 28 -2.60 0.46 23.76
N ALA A 29 -3.42 -0.54 24.09
CA ALA A 29 -3.98 -1.48 23.11
C ALA A 29 -4.71 -0.77 21.95
N SER A 30 -5.47 0.28 22.27
CA SER A 30 -6.18 1.08 21.27
C SER A 30 -5.24 1.78 20.28
N GLU A 31 -4.02 2.13 20.71
CA GLU A 31 -3.01 2.68 19.79
C GLU A 31 -2.44 1.62 18.85
N VAL A 32 -2.16 0.41 19.36
CA VAL A 32 -1.72 -0.73 18.53
C VAL A 32 -2.78 -1.04 17.48
N VAL A 33 -4.04 -1.14 17.87
CA VAL A 33 -5.16 -1.41 16.95
C VAL A 33 -5.27 -0.31 15.88
N ARG A 34 -5.18 0.97 16.26
CA ARG A 34 -5.20 2.08 15.28
C ARG A 34 -4.02 2.04 14.32
N ALA A 35 -2.83 1.69 14.80
CA ALA A 35 -1.66 1.54 13.95
C ALA A 35 -1.85 0.38 12.94
N GLY A 36 -2.37 -0.76 13.39
CA GLY A 36 -2.72 -1.89 12.53
C GLY A 36 -3.76 -1.52 11.46
N LEU A 37 -4.82 -0.81 11.85
CA LEU A 37 -5.85 -0.35 10.90
C LEU A 37 -5.30 0.64 9.87
N ARG A 38 -4.36 1.52 10.26
CA ARG A 38 -3.72 2.44 9.31
C ARG A 38 -2.89 1.66 8.28
N LEU A 39 -2.10 0.68 8.72
CA LEU A 39 -1.32 -0.16 7.80
C LEU A 39 -2.22 -0.96 6.86
N LEU A 40 -3.33 -1.51 7.37
CA LEU A 40 -4.32 -2.19 6.54
C LEU A 40 -4.90 -1.26 5.48
N GLN A 41 -5.31 -0.05 5.87
CA GLN A 41 -5.86 0.94 4.95
C GLN A 41 -4.84 1.34 3.87
N GLU A 42 -3.59 1.58 4.25
CA GLU A 42 -2.52 1.90 3.29
C GLU A 42 -2.26 0.75 2.31
N HIS A 43 -2.29 -0.49 2.79
CA HIS A 43 -2.13 -1.66 1.94
C HIS A 43 -3.29 -1.80 0.96
N GLU A 44 -4.54 -1.71 1.43
CA GLU A 44 -5.72 -1.77 0.56
C GLU A 44 -5.73 -0.65 -0.49
N ALA A 45 -5.30 0.56 -0.13
CA ALA A 45 -5.19 1.66 -1.08
C ALA A 45 -4.16 1.36 -2.19
N LYS A 46 -3.00 0.77 -1.82
CA LYS A 46 -1.97 0.37 -2.80
C LYS A 46 -2.45 -0.76 -3.71
N VAL A 47 -3.16 -1.74 -3.17
CA VAL A 47 -3.73 -2.85 -3.96
C VAL A 47 -4.72 -2.30 -4.98
N LYS A 48 -5.65 -1.44 -4.55
CA LYS A 48 -6.63 -0.82 -5.46
C LYS A 48 -5.97 0.03 -6.54
N ALA A 49 -4.91 0.77 -6.20
CA ALA A 49 -4.16 1.55 -7.17
C ALA A 49 -3.45 0.65 -8.20
N LEU A 50 -2.91 -0.50 -7.77
CA LEU A 50 -2.29 -1.48 -8.67
C LEU A 50 -3.33 -2.11 -9.60
N GLU A 51 -4.48 -2.54 -9.06
CA GLU A 51 -5.58 -3.09 -9.86
C GLU A 51 -6.04 -2.09 -10.92
N ALA A 52 -6.22 -0.82 -10.55
CA ALA A 52 -6.58 0.23 -11.49
C ALA A 52 -5.53 0.43 -12.60
N ALA A 53 -4.23 0.43 -12.24
CA ALA A 53 -3.15 0.56 -13.22
C ALA A 53 -3.05 -0.64 -14.17
N LEU A 54 -3.37 -1.85 -13.70
CA LEU A 54 -3.45 -3.04 -14.55
C LEU A 54 -4.62 -2.95 -15.54
N ILE A 55 -5.79 -2.54 -15.07
CA ILE A 55 -6.97 -2.30 -15.94
C ILE A 55 -6.64 -1.24 -16.99
N GLU A 56 -6.04 -0.11 -16.60
CA GLU A 56 -5.58 0.93 -17.54
C GLU A 56 -4.63 0.34 -18.60
N GLY A 57 -3.70 -0.52 -18.18
CA GLY A 57 -2.80 -1.23 -19.08
C GLY A 57 -3.52 -2.15 -20.06
N GLU A 58 -4.48 -2.94 -19.59
CA GLU A 58 -5.30 -3.84 -20.42
C GLU A 58 -6.19 -3.06 -21.42
N GLU A 59 -6.72 -1.93 -21.00
CA GLU A 59 -7.55 -1.03 -21.83
C GLU A 59 -6.72 -0.14 -22.78
N SER A 60 -5.39 -0.06 -22.59
CA SER A 60 -4.49 0.77 -23.42
C SER A 60 -4.32 0.28 -24.87
N GLY A 61 -4.92 -0.85 -25.19
CA GLY A 61 -4.89 -1.49 -26.50
C GLY A 61 -3.95 -2.70 -26.56
N PRO A 62 -3.83 -3.34 -27.73
CA PRO A 62 -3.04 -4.56 -27.86
C PRO A 62 -1.55 -4.28 -27.60
N ALA A 63 -0.90 -5.24 -26.93
CA ALA A 63 0.55 -5.24 -26.80
C ALA A 63 1.21 -5.24 -28.20
N ARG A 64 2.30 -4.49 -28.31
CA ARG A 64 3.10 -4.36 -29.54
C ARG A 64 4.53 -4.75 -29.26
N ASP A 65 5.25 -5.15 -30.30
CA ASP A 65 6.69 -5.41 -30.21
C ASP A 65 7.43 -4.19 -29.66
N PHE A 66 8.39 -4.45 -28.77
CA PHE A 66 9.12 -3.40 -28.05
C PHE A 66 10.63 -3.56 -28.22
N ASP A 67 11.25 -2.53 -28.80
CA ASP A 67 12.70 -2.43 -28.99
C ASP A 67 13.26 -1.34 -28.05
N PHE A 68 14.13 -1.76 -27.13
CA PHE A 68 14.73 -0.90 -26.12
C PHE A 68 15.68 0.16 -26.72
N ASP A 69 16.45 -0.20 -27.75
CA ASP A 69 17.44 0.69 -28.36
C ASP A 69 16.74 1.82 -29.12
N VAL A 70 15.69 1.48 -29.88
CA VAL A 70 14.86 2.45 -30.60
C VAL A 70 14.12 3.37 -29.61
N PHE A 71 13.57 2.82 -28.53
CA PHE A 71 12.89 3.59 -27.50
C PHE A 71 13.84 4.60 -26.84
N LEU A 72 15.04 4.17 -26.45
CA LEU A 72 16.01 5.01 -25.75
C LEU A 72 16.58 6.11 -26.67
N ALA A 73 16.90 5.78 -27.92
CA ALA A 73 17.34 6.75 -28.91
C ALA A 73 16.28 7.86 -29.13
N LYS A 74 15.00 7.46 -29.24
CA LYS A 74 13.88 8.40 -29.34
C LYS A 74 13.78 9.30 -28.11
N LYS A 75 13.85 8.75 -26.89
CA LYS A 75 13.73 9.52 -25.64
C LYS A 75 14.87 10.52 -25.45
N ARG A 76 16.10 10.14 -25.80
CA ARG A 76 17.25 11.06 -25.78
C ARG A 76 17.09 12.21 -26.78
N ALA A 77 16.66 11.90 -28.01
CA ALA A 77 16.41 12.92 -29.02
C ALA A 77 15.24 13.87 -28.69
N GLU A 78 14.26 13.44 -27.89
CA GLU A 78 13.20 14.30 -27.33
C GLU A 78 13.74 15.24 -26.24
N TYR A 79 14.69 14.78 -25.42
CA TYR A 79 15.29 15.56 -24.34
C TYR A 79 16.21 16.67 -24.88
N GLU A 80 17.06 16.37 -25.86
CA GLU A 80 17.99 17.34 -26.48
C GLU A 80 17.29 18.45 -27.29
N ARG A 81 16.01 18.25 -27.63
CA ARG A 81 15.19 19.25 -28.34
C ARG A 81 14.51 20.25 -27.40
N LYS A 82 14.61 20.04 -26.10
CA LYS A 82 13.90 20.79 -25.07
C LYS A 82 14.86 21.73 -24.33
#